data_AF-A0A7Z9PXP4-F1
#
_entry.id   AF-A0A7Z9PXP4-F1
#
_cell.length_a   1.000
_cell.length_b   1.000
_cell.length_c   1.000
_cell.angle_alpha   90.00
_cell.angle_beta   90.00
_cell.angle_gamma   90.00
#
_symmetry.space_group_name_H-M   'P 1'
#
loop_
_entity.id
_entity.type
_entity.pdbx_description
1 polymer ?
#
loop_
_entity_poly.entity_id
_entity_poly.type
_entity_poly.pdbx_seq_one_letter_code
_entity_poly.pdbx_strand_id
1 'polypeptide(L)'
;MKKKFEGADDLDWSLSESELTGTLLNHESSALLFGVVEGETVLEELRDLGAIKKLEARGYREFRVDKRTRVQHGDRFLLWAVHESDGSEYLLCDIRTRFAEIDWSGTKIKALFWEWLGFQDPKGTFAKDRPPLPGQEYPGLGVFRECTRMLRNHIGKTNADVIAAVPEYFHNAWLYSRTFCFRDPKVEGQFRALVRDLMPQGLAATSHAIHDGRVVDEQGEIFEWKPHHQVFPLTPDTKAHFGTDEYQKMVQYSERTFRFSTKNS
;
A
#
# COMPACT_ATOMS: atom_id res chain seq x y z
N MET A 1 24.45 3.22 -2.01
CA MET A 1 23.12 2.59 -2.02
C MET A 1 23.12 1.46 -1.01
N LYS A 2 22.50 1.62 0.16
CA LYS A 2 22.37 0.51 1.12
C LYS A 2 21.49 -0.57 0.47
N LYS A 3 21.90 -1.83 0.54
CA LYS A 3 21.10 -2.98 0.07
C LYS A 3 19.78 -2.96 0.83
N LYS A 4 18.66 -2.63 0.15
CA LYS A 4 17.31 -2.51 0.75
C LYS A 4 16.86 -3.77 1.53
N PHE A 5 17.51 -4.91 1.30
CA PHE A 5 17.08 -6.22 1.82
C PHE A 5 18.09 -6.91 2.75
N GLU A 6 19.24 -6.29 3.08
CA GLU A 6 20.09 -6.77 4.18
C GLU A 6 19.56 -6.19 5.50
N GLY A 7 18.92 -7.01 6.33
CA GLY A 7 18.36 -6.59 7.64
C GLY A 7 16.85 -6.38 7.67
N ALA A 8 16.05 -7.26 7.06
CA ALA A 8 14.59 -7.21 7.14
C ALA A 8 14.00 -7.31 8.57
N ASP A 9 14.84 -7.51 9.59
CA ASP A 9 14.43 -7.63 10.99
C ASP A 9 14.18 -6.26 11.65
N ASP A 10 14.69 -5.14 11.10
CA ASP A 10 14.60 -3.79 11.69
C ASP A 10 13.98 -2.74 10.72
N LEU A 11 12.88 -3.09 10.04
CA LEU A 11 12.15 -2.12 9.21
C LEU A 11 11.14 -1.34 10.08
N ASP A 12 11.32 -0.03 10.23
CA ASP A 12 10.34 0.91 10.80
C ASP A 12 9.26 1.24 9.73
N TRP A 13 8.08 0.65 9.89
CA TRP A 13 6.92 0.78 8.98
C TRP A 13 5.98 1.94 9.38
N SER A 14 6.51 3.10 9.79
CA SER A 14 5.62 4.24 10.09
C SER A 14 4.97 4.75 8.80
N LEU A 15 3.66 4.63 8.66
CA LEU A 15 2.93 5.27 7.56
C LEU A 15 1.81 6.17 8.10
N SER A 16 1.66 7.33 7.45
CA SER A 16 0.35 7.90 7.14
C SER A 16 0.37 9.15 6.22
N GLU A 17 0.75 9.11 4.96
CA GLU A 17 -0.05 9.77 3.94
C GLU A 17 -0.95 8.62 3.49
N SER A 18 -2.18 8.46 3.99
CA SER A 18 -2.50 8.46 5.42
C SER A 18 -3.40 7.37 5.96
N GLU A 19 -3.76 6.34 5.22
CA GLU A 19 -2.83 5.24 4.99
C GLU A 19 -3.46 4.38 3.88
N LEU A 20 -3.57 4.99 2.70
CA LEU A 20 -4.02 4.43 1.43
C LEU A 20 -5.54 4.32 1.25
N THR A 21 -5.96 4.81 0.09
CA THR A 21 -7.31 4.71 -0.46
C THR A 21 -7.21 4.20 -1.90
N GLY A 22 -7.28 2.86 -2.01
CA GLY A 22 -7.78 2.12 -3.17
C GLY A 22 -6.81 1.56 -4.22
N THR A 23 -7.02 0.28 -4.57
CA THR A 23 -6.80 -0.33 -5.91
C THR A 23 -7.88 -1.42 -6.14
N LEU A 24 -8.58 -1.46 -7.29
CA LEU A 24 -9.61 -2.48 -7.58
C LEU A 24 -9.28 -3.35 -8.82
N LEU A 25 -9.43 -4.66 -8.66
CA LEU A 25 -10.14 -5.53 -9.61
C LEU A 25 -11.20 -6.32 -8.83
N ASN A 26 -12.37 -6.51 -9.45
CA ASN A 26 -13.54 -7.18 -8.85
C ASN A 26 -13.26 -8.65 -8.50
N HIS A 27 -14.07 -9.21 -7.59
CA HIS A 27 -14.36 -10.64 -7.29
C HIS A 27 -14.45 -10.91 -5.76
N GLU A 28 -15.25 -11.90 -5.37
CA GLU A 28 -15.87 -12.01 -4.03
C GLU A 28 -15.18 -13.00 -3.07
N SER A 29 -15.23 -12.77 -1.76
CA SER A 29 -14.21 -13.28 -0.82
C SER A 29 -14.64 -14.46 0.09
N SER A 30 -13.63 -15.09 0.73
CA SER A 30 -13.56 -16.04 1.88
C SER A 30 -13.52 -15.30 3.25
N ALA A 31 -13.71 -16.05 4.37
CA ALA A 31 -13.85 -15.56 5.75
C ALA A 31 -12.52 -15.38 6.52
N LEU A 32 -11.39 -15.77 5.94
CA LEU A 32 -10.05 -15.64 6.53
C LEU A 32 -9.36 -14.39 5.98
N LEU A 33 -8.42 -13.83 6.73
CA LEU A 33 -7.41 -12.91 6.18
C LEU A 33 -6.17 -13.73 5.81
N PHE A 34 -5.65 -13.52 4.59
CA PHE A 34 -4.52 -14.27 4.03
C PHE A 34 -4.66 -15.80 3.99
N GLY A 35 -5.88 -16.31 4.04
CA GLY A 35 -6.17 -17.73 4.04
C GLY A 35 -5.69 -18.47 5.30
N VAL A 36 -5.25 -17.76 6.35
CA VAL A 36 -4.62 -18.39 7.53
C VAL A 36 -5.08 -17.85 8.89
N VAL A 37 -5.72 -16.67 8.96
CA VAL A 37 -6.15 -16.10 10.26
C VAL A 37 -7.62 -15.66 10.22
N GLU A 38 -8.35 -15.97 11.30
CA GLU A 38 -9.74 -15.54 11.46
C GLU A 38 -9.85 -14.04 11.79
N GLY A 39 -10.92 -13.41 11.31
CA GLY A 39 -11.15 -11.98 11.52
C GLY A 39 -11.21 -11.55 12.99
N GLU A 40 -11.73 -12.39 13.90
CA GLU A 40 -11.77 -12.06 15.34
C GLU A 40 -10.37 -12.06 15.96
N THR A 41 -9.53 -13.04 15.61
CA THR A 41 -8.11 -13.05 16.03
C THR A 41 -7.39 -11.80 15.53
N VAL A 42 -7.69 -11.35 14.30
CA VAL A 42 -7.15 -10.08 13.78
C VAL A 42 -7.61 -8.89 14.61
N LEU A 43 -8.88 -8.82 15.02
CA LEU A 43 -9.39 -7.74 15.85
C LEU A 43 -8.75 -7.71 17.24
N GLU A 44 -8.62 -8.86 17.89
CA GLU A 44 -7.92 -9.00 19.18
C GLU A 44 -6.47 -8.52 19.06
N GLU A 45 -5.78 -8.93 18.00
CA GLU A 45 -4.40 -8.50 17.77
C GLU A 45 -4.28 -7.00 17.48
N LEU A 46 -5.20 -6.42 16.70
CA LEU A 46 -5.28 -4.97 16.50
C LEU A 46 -5.52 -4.22 17.81
N ARG A 47 -6.26 -4.83 18.75
CA ARG A 47 -6.44 -4.28 20.10
C ARG A 47 -5.12 -4.29 20.87
N ASP A 48 -4.41 -5.41 20.87
CA ASP A 48 -3.11 -5.57 21.55
C ASP A 48 -2.02 -4.64 20.97
N LEU A 49 -2.05 -4.44 19.66
CA LEU A 49 -1.14 -3.51 18.96
C LEU A 49 -1.50 -2.03 19.20
N GLY A 50 -2.65 -1.75 19.82
CA GLY A 50 -3.10 -0.41 20.19
C GLY A 50 -3.89 0.32 19.10
N ALA A 51 -4.22 -0.32 17.98
CA ALA A 51 -5.05 0.28 16.94
C ALA A 51 -6.43 0.66 17.48
N ILE A 52 -7.08 -0.28 18.18
CA ILE A 52 -8.42 -0.06 18.75
C ILE A 52 -8.42 1.11 19.74
N LYS A 53 -7.40 1.23 20.59
CA LYS A 53 -7.25 2.37 21.50
C LYS A 53 -7.16 3.72 20.76
N LYS A 54 -6.48 3.76 19.60
CA LYS A 54 -6.42 4.98 18.77
C LYS A 54 -7.79 5.33 18.20
N LEU A 55 -8.54 4.33 17.73
CA LEU A 55 -9.90 4.52 17.21
C LEU A 55 -10.85 4.97 18.33
N GLU A 56 -10.70 4.38 19.52
CA GLU A 56 -11.47 4.78 20.70
C GLU A 56 -11.20 6.24 21.09
N ALA A 57 -9.94 6.70 21.02
CA ALA A 57 -9.62 8.11 21.27
C ALA A 57 -10.26 9.09 20.26
N ARG A 58 -10.77 8.59 19.14
CA ARG A 58 -11.49 9.37 18.11
C ARG A 58 -13.01 9.24 18.18
N GLY A 59 -13.56 8.57 19.20
CA GLY A 59 -14.99 8.44 19.40
C GLY A 59 -15.62 7.16 18.82
N TYR A 60 -14.82 6.25 18.26
CA TYR A 60 -15.30 4.96 17.79
C TYR A 60 -15.46 3.94 18.93
N ARG A 61 -16.54 3.17 18.91
CA ARG A 61 -16.96 2.17 19.90
C ARG A 61 -17.55 0.95 19.19
N GLU A 62 -17.85 -0.10 19.94
CA GLU A 62 -18.60 -1.27 19.45
C GLU A 62 -18.01 -1.87 18.15
N PHE A 63 -16.72 -2.19 18.20
CA PHE A 63 -15.99 -2.72 17.04
C PHE A 63 -16.49 -4.11 16.66
N ARG A 64 -16.73 -4.31 15.35
CA ARG A 64 -17.19 -5.58 14.79
C ARG A 64 -16.43 -5.90 13.51
N VAL A 65 -16.01 -7.15 13.40
CA VAL A 65 -15.52 -7.70 12.13
C VAL A 65 -16.68 -8.36 11.38
N ASP A 66 -16.88 -7.99 10.12
CA ASP A 66 -17.91 -8.65 9.31
C ASP A 66 -17.40 -10.00 8.77
N LYS A 67 -18.23 -11.04 8.93
CA LYS A 67 -17.99 -12.42 8.48
C LYS A 67 -18.75 -12.75 7.19
N ARG A 68 -19.54 -11.81 6.64
CA ARG A 68 -20.42 -12.06 5.48
C ARG A 68 -19.58 -12.27 4.22
N THR A 69 -19.41 -13.55 3.95
CA THR A 69 -18.63 -14.16 2.88
C THR A 69 -19.62 -14.65 1.83
N ARG A 70 -19.68 -14.05 0.65
CA ARG A 70 -20.29 -14.70 -0.52
C ARG A 70 -19.20 -14.98 -1.54
N VAL A 71 -18.66 -16.17 -1.38
CA VAL A 71 -17.88 -17.05 -2.24
C VAL A 71 -17.79 -16.66 -3.73
N GLN A 72 -16.62 -16.12 -4.16
CA GLN A 72 -15.77 -16.65 -5.24
C GLN A 72 -14.56 -15.72 -5.52
N HIS A 73 -13.40 -16.05 -4.92
CA HIS A 73 -12.04 -15.47 -5.07
C HIS A 73 -11.67 -14.18 -4.32
N GLY A 74 -10.96 -14.33 -3.20
CA GLY A 74 -10.32 -13.27 -2.40
C GLY A 74 -10.50 -13.52 -0.90
N ASP A 75 -9.76 -12.85 -0.04
CA ASP A 75 -9.88 -12.81 1.42
C ASP A 75 -10.09 -11.34 1.83
N ARG A 76 -11.13 -11.03 2.62
CA ARG A 76 -11.57 -9.66 2.90
C ARG A 76 -11.83 -9.49 4.38
N PHE A 77 -11.20 -8.48 4.95
CA PHE A 77 -11.38 -8.07 6.33
C PHE A 77 -12.06 -6.71 6.38
N LEU A 78 -13.21 -6.65 7.05
CA LEU A 78 -14.00 -5.43 7.25
C LEU A 78 -14.08 -5.13 8.73
N LEU A 79 -13.59 -3.97 9.16
CA LEU A 79 -13.75 -3.47 10.53
C LEU A 79 -14.78 -2.35 10.55
N TRP A 80 -15.89 -2.60 11.24
CA TRP A 80 -16.94 -1.64 11.50
C TRP A 80 -16.86 -1.15 12.94
N ALA A 81 -17.30 0.09 13.18
CA ALA A 81 -17.46 0.64 14.52
C ALA A 81 -18.60 1.67 14.57
N VAL A 82 -19.23 1.80 15.73
CA VAL A 82 -20.22 2.86 16.01
C VAL A 82 -19.50 4.12 16.45
N HIS A 83 -19.90 5.29 15.97
CA HIS A 83 -19.33 6.55 16.43
C HIS A 83 -20.24 7.22 17.48
N GLU A 84 -19.64 7.69 18.59
CA GLU A 84 -20.39 8.22 19.74
C GLU A 84 -21.14 9.54 19.45
N SER A 85 -20.77 10.28 18.40
CA SER A 85 -21.42 11.57 18.08
C SER A 85 -22.85 11.44 17.55
N ASP A 86 -23.16 10.34 16.88
CA ASP A 86 -24.44 10.13 16.17
C ASP A 86 -24.99 8.71 16.30
N GLY A 87 -24.27 7.80 16.96
CA GLY A 87 -24.66 6.41 17.13
C GLY A 87 -24.70 5.61 15.82
N SER A 88 -24.14 6.13 14.73
CA SER A 88 -24.14 5.47 13.42
C SER A 88 -22.93 4.54 13.27
N GLU A 89 -23.10 3.45 12.50
CA GLU A 89 -22.03 2.50 12.19
C GLU A 89 -21.24 2.97 10.95
N TYR A 90 -19.91 2.88 11.04
CA TYR A 90 -18.97 3.30 10.00
C TYR A 90 -17.99 2.18 9.66
N LEU A 91 -17.70 2.02 8.36
CA LEU A 91 -16.61 1.16 7.91
C LEU A 91 -15.29 1.91 8.09
N LEU A 92 -14.40 1.34 8.90
CA LEU A 92 -13.10 1.93 9.22
C LEU A 92 -11.97 1.28 8.42
N CYS A 93 -11.96 -0.05 8.37
CA CYS A 93 -10.95 -0.80 7.61
C CYS A 93 -11.61 -1.69 6.57
N ASP A 94 -11.10 -1.64 5.35
CA ASP A 94 -11.39 -2.59 4.28
C ASP A 94 -10.08 -3.10 3.70
N ILE A 95 -9.79 -4.38 3.92
CA ILE A 95 -8.58 -5.03 3.42
C ILE A 95 -9.04 -6.16 2.52
N ARG A 96 -8.57 -6.18 1.26
CA ARG A 96 -8.76 -7.28 0.33
C ARG A 96 -7.43 -7.86 -0.08
N THR A 97 -7.31 -9.17 0.01
CA THR A 97 -6.13 -9.91 -0.41
C THR A 97 -6.50 -11.10 -1.27
N ARG A 98 -5.57 -11.58 -2.10
CA ARG A 98 -5.81 -12.77 -2.91
C ARG A 98 -4.50 -13.48 -3.21
N PHE A 99 -4.49 -14.80 -3.13
CA PHE A 99 -3.38 -15.59 -3.67
C PHE A 99 -3.49 -15.73 -5.18
N ALA A 100 -2.37 -15.56 -5.88
CA ALA A 100 -2.24 -15.89 -7.29
C ALA A 100 -0.84 -16.39 -7.60
N GLU A 101 -0.71 -17.17 -8.68
CA GLU A 101 0.59 -17.44 -9.26
C GLU A 101 0.96 -16.32 -10.24
N ILE A 102 2.20 -15.83 -10.13
CA ILE A 102 2.77 -14.89 -11.09
C ILE A 102 4.01 -15.51 -11.73
N ASP A 103 4.24 -15.17 -13.00
CA ASP A 103 5.57 -15.40 -13.59
C ASP A 103 6.61 -14.59 -12.83
N TRP A 104 7.80 -15.11 -12.62
CA TRP A 104 8.94 -14.47 -11.99
C TRP A 104 10.21 -14.95 -12.67
N SER A 105 10.61 -14.23 -13.72
CA SER A 105 11.78 -14.58 -14.54
C SER A 105 11.70 -16.00 -15.11
N GLY A 106 10.52 -16.38 -15.62
CA GLY A 106 10.29 -17.71 -16.21
C GLY A 106 9.96 -18.82 -15.20
N THR A 107 9.91 -18.51 -13.90
CA THR A 107 9.43 -19.44 -12.85
C THR A 107 8.08 -18.96 -12.32
N LYS A 108 7.15 -19.87 -11.99
CA LYS A 108 5.90 -19.50 -11.30
C LYS A 108 6.14 -19.42 -9.80
N ILE A 109 5.76 -18.31 -9.19
CA ILE A 109 5.81 -18.11 -7.73
C ILE A 109 4.42 -17.72 -7.20
N LYS A 110 4.18 -17.97 -5.92
CA LYS A 110 2.95 -17.60 -5.23
C LYS A 110 3.04 -16.16 -4.70
N ALA A 111 2.15 -15.31 -5.17
CA ALA A 111 1.99 -13.95 -4.68
C ALA A 111 0.73 -13.84 -3.83
N LEU A 112 0.87 -13.23 -2.65
CA LEU A 112 -0.26 -12.67 -1.92
C LEU A 112 -0.47 -11.24 -2.39
N PHE A 113 -1.50 -11.00 -3.19
CA PHE A 113 -1.88 -9.67 -3.61
C PHE A 113 -2.55 -8.92 -2.46
N TRP A 114 -2.10 -7.70 -2.21
CA TRP A 114 -2.86 -6.66 -1.53
C TRP A 114 -3.65 -5.94 -2.61
N GLU A 115 -4.90 -6.36 -2.78
CA GLU A 115 -5.77 -5.81 -3.80
C GLU A 115 -6.31 -4.48 -3.33
N TRP A 116 -6.87 -4.42 -2.12
CA TRP A 116 -7.44 -3.20 -1.57
C TRP A 116 -6.97 -2.99 -0.13
N LEU A 117 -6.58 -1.76 0.20
CA LEU A 117 -6.29 -1.31 1.55
C LEU A 117 -6.97 0.05 1.74
N GLY A 118 -7.98 0.08 2.59
CA GLY A 118 -8.71 1.29 2.97
C GLY A 118 -8.68 1.45 4.48
N PHE A 119 -8.07 2.54 4.96
CA PHE A 119 -8.01 2.91 6.37
C PHE A 119 -8.47 4.36 6.52
N GLN A 120 -9.79 4.54 6.49
CA GLN A 120 -10.44 5.85 6.39
C GLN A 120 -11.14 6.22 7.69
N ASP A 121 -11.10 7.52 8.02
CA ASP A 121 -11.77 8.13 9.15
C ASP A 121 -12.99 8.93 8.66
N PRO A 122 -14.19 8.33 8.52
CA PRO A 122 -15.39 9.02 8.02
C PRO A 122 -15.82 10.24 8.84
N LYS A 123 -15.37 10.35 10.09
CA LYS A 123 -15.69 11.46 10.99
C LYS A 123 -14.55 12.47 11.09
N GLY A 124 -13.38 12.14 10.54
CA GLY A 124 -12.23 13.01 10.47
C GLY A 124 -12.45 14.19 9.52
N THR A 125 -11.68 15.24 9.73
CA THR A 125 -11.60 16.38 8.81
C THR A 125 -10.16 16.53 8.31
N PHE A 126 -10.00 16.93 7.05
CA PHE A 126 -8.67 17.20 6.51
C PHE A 126 -8.08 18.46 7.14
N ALA A 127 -6.82 18.36 7.55
CA ALA A 127 -6.08 19.53 8.02
C ALA A 127 -5.59 20.34 6.83
N LYS A 128 -5.39 21.66 7.01
CA LYS A 128 -4.94 22.55 5.93
C LYS A 128 -3.58 22.14 5.36
N ASP A 129 -2.70 21.64 6.22
CA ASP A 129 -1.35 21.14 5.91
C ASP A 129 -1.33 19.66 5.45
N ARG A 130 -2.46 18.96 5.55
CA ARG A 130 -2.66 17.60 5.03
C ARG A 130 -3.96 17.54 4.20
N PRO A 131 -3.96 18.14 2.99
CA PRO A 131 -5.10 18.08 2.10
C PRO A 131 -5.35 16.65 1.60
N PRO A 132 -6.54 16.35 1.06
CA PRO A 132 -6.83 15.05 0.46
C PRO A 132 -5.85 14.74 -0.68
N LEU A 133 -5.41 13.48 -0.74
CA LEU A 133 -4.70 12.93 -1.89
C LEU A 133 -5.70 12.58 -3.02
N PRO A 134 -5.24 12.42 -4.27
CA PRO A 134 -6.11 11.94 -5.35
C PRO A 134 -6.86 10.67 -4.97
N GLY A 135 -8.17 10.62 -5.22
CA GLY A 135 -9.02 9.47 -4.86
C GLY A 135 -9.33 9.33 -3.36
N GLN A 136 -8.86 10.22 -2.49
CA GLN A 136 -9.07 10.14 -1.05
C GLN A 136 -10.32 10.93 -0.61
N GLU A 137 -11.36 10.22 -0.19
CA GLU A 137 -12.61 10.83 0.31
C GLU A 137 -12.51 11.29 1.77
N TYR A 138 -11.81 10.52 2.62
CA TYR A 138 -11.71 10.75 4.06
C TYR A 138 -10.26 10.75 4.54
N PRO A 139 -9.94 11.49 5.63
CA PRO A 139 -8.62 11.39 6.27
C PRO A 139 -8.30 9.97 6.71
N GLY A 140 -7.03 9.73 6.96
CA GLY A 140 -6.53 8.45 7.40
C GLY A 140 -6.77 8.12 8.88
N LEU A 141 -6.94 6.84 9.20
CA LEU A 141 -7.09 6.36 10.57
C LEU A 141 -5.81 6.39 11.40
N GLY A 142 -4.63 6.43 10.78
CA GLY A 142 -3.35 6.39 11.53
C GLY A 142 -3.12 5.08 12.28
N VAL A 143 -3.65 3.97 11.76
CA VAL A 143 -3.59 2.60 12.32
C VAL A 143 -2.83 1.61 11.43
N PHE A 144 -2.34 2.02 10.27
CA PHE A 144 -1.67 1.13 9.30
C PHE A 144 -0.42 0.49 9.85
N ARG A 145 0.35 1.19 10.69
CA ARG A 145 1.50 0.59 11.36
C ARG A 145 1.06 -0.61 12.19
N GLU A 146 -0.04 -0.50 12.91
CA GLU A 146 -0.60 -1.60 13.67
C GLU A 146 -1.18 -2.68 12.74
N CYS A 147 -1.89 -2.29 11.68
CA CYS A 147 -2.39 -3.23 10.68
C CYS A 147 -1.24 -4.02 10.03
N THR A 148 -0.20 -3.39 9.52
CA THR A 148 0.95 -4.06 8.92
C THR A 148 1.73 -4.93 9.90
N ARG A 149 1.84 -4.55 11.18
CA ARG A 149 2.40 -5.43 12.20
C ARG A 149 1.58 -6.69 12.38
N MET A 150 0.24 -6.56 12.43
CA MET A 150 -0.67 -7.70 12.42
C MET A 150 -0.47 -8.53 11.15
N LEU A 151 -0.40 -7.88 9.97
CA LEU A 151 -0.19 -8.57 8.70
C LEU A 151 1.09 -9.43 8.73
N ARG A 152 2.17 -8.90 9.30
CA ARG A 152 3.47 -9.58 9.43
C ARG A 152 3.41 -10.80 10.36
N ASN A 153 2.60 -10.78 11.42
CA ASN A 153 2.49 -11.90 12.34
C ASN A 153 1.85 -13.14 11.69
N HIS A 154 1.16 -12.96 10.56
CA HIS A 154 0.55 -14.04 9.79
C HIS A 154 1.23 -14.31 8.45
N ILE A 155 1.97 -13.35 7.88
CA ILE A 155 2.60 -13.54 6.55
C ILE A 155 3.55 -14.74 6.52
N GLY A 156 4.31 -14.99 7.59
CA GLY A 156 5.22 -16.14 7.70
C GLY A 156 4.51 -17.50 7.80
N LYS A 157 3.20 -17.49 8.09
CA LYS A 157 2.35 -18.70 8.09
C LYS A 157 1.74 -18.96 6.71
N THR A 158 1.87 -18.01 5.77
CA THR A 158 1.44 -18.19 4.38
C THR A 158 2.50 -18.95 3.58
N ASN A 159 2.10 -19.51 2.44
CA ASN A 159 3.03 -20.09 1.46
C ASN A 159 3.39 -19.10 0.34
N ALA A 160 3.26 -17.79 0.59
CA ALA A 160 3.58 -16.76 -0.38
C ALA A 160 5.09 -16.56 -0.52
N ASP A 161 5.55 -16.43 -1.76
CA ASP A 161 6.91 -16.06 -2.10
C ASP A 161 7.11 -14.53 -2.06
N VAL A 162 6.04 -13.79 -2.36
CA VAL A 162 6.01 -12.32 -2.32
C VAL A 162 4.65 -11.80 -1.83
N ILE A 163 4.65 -10.59 -1.26
CA ILE A 163 3.46 -9.74 -1.24
C ILE A 163 3.51 -8.85 -2.47
N ALA A 164 2.40 -8.72 -3.20
CA ALA A 164 2.32 -7.87 -4.38
C ALA A 164 1.21 -6.81 -4.23
N ALA A 165 1.48 -5.60 -4.68
CA ALA A 165 0.50 -4.52 -4.78
C ALA A 165 0.62 -3.84 -6.14
N VAL A 166 -0.48 -3.27 -6.63
CA VAL A 166 -0.50 -2.45 -7.85
C VAL A 166 -1.01 -1.07 -7.46
N PRO A 167 -0.14 -0.12 -7.07
CA PRO A 167 -0.56 1.21 -6.64
C PRO A 167 -1.25 1.98 -7.77
N GLU A 168 -2.54 2.27 -7.59
CA GLU A 168 -3.33 3.05 -8.55
C GLU A 168 -2.81 4.49 -8.70
N TYR A 169 -2.36 5.09 -7.60
CA TYR A 169 -1.85 6.46 -7.56
C TYR A 169 -0.36 6.52 -7.19
N PHE A 170 0.31 7.61 -7.58
CA PHE A 170 1.71 7.86 -7.22
C PHE A 170 1.96 7.84 -5.70
N HIS A 171 1.08 8.46 -4.90
CA HIS A 171 1.23 8.43 -3.44
C HIS A 171 1.19 7.00 -2.92
N ASN A 172 0.32 6.14 -3.46
CA ASN A 172 0.27 4.73 -3.09
C ASN A 172 1.63 4.07 -3.32
N ALA A 173 2.21 4.29 -4.50
CA ALA A 173 3.52 3.74 -4.83
C ALA A 173 4.63 4.25 -3.92
N TRP A 174 4.59 5.54 -3.58
CA TRP A 174 5.55 6.14 -2.67
C TRP A 174 5.48 5.58 -1.26
N LEU A 175 4.28 5.39 -0.74
CA LEU A 175 4.06 4.80 0.58
C LEU A 175 4.59 3.36 0.64
N TYR A 176 4.25 2.55 -0.36
CA TYR A 176 4.75 1.18 -0.48
C TYR A 176 6.26 1.12 -0.70
N SER A 177 6.86 2.08 -1.42
CA SER A 177 8.29 2.06 -1.82
C SER A 177 9.29 2.04 -0.65
N ARG A 178 8.82 2.35 0.57
CA ARG A 178 9.60 2.23 1.81
C ARG A 178 10.10 0.80 2.03
N THR A 179 9.33 -0.18 1.55
CA THR A 179 9.59 -1.61 1.78
C THR A 179 9.41 -2.47 0.53
N PHE A 180 8.53 -2.06 -0.37
CA PHE A 180 8.34 -2.70 -1.67
C PHE A 180 9.29 -2.10 -2.72
N CYS A 181 9.56 -2.89 -3.75
CA CYS A 181 10.24 -2.44 -4.97
C CYS A 181 9.36 -2.73 -6.17
N PHE A 182 9.40 -1.90 -7.21
CA PHE A 182 8.79 -2.27 -8.47
C PHE A 182 9.50 -3.49 -9.05
N ARG A 183 8.71 -4.48 -9.48
CA ARG A 183 9.25 -5.71 -10.08
C ARG A 183 10.03 -5.39 -11.36
N ASP A 184 9.55 -4.46 -12.18
CA ASP A 184 10.26 -3.99 -13.36
C ASP A 184 11.33 -2.96 -12.94
N PRO A 185 12.64 -3.22 -13.18
CA PRO A 185 13.70 -2.29 -12.80
C PRO A 185 13.65 -0.95 -13.55
N LYS A 186 13.11 -0.91 -14.77
CA LYS A 186 12.93 0.35 -15.51
C LYS A 186 11.88 1.22 -14.84
N VAL A 187 10.78 0.61 -14.40
CA VAL A 187 9.71 1.30 -13.64
C VAL A 187 10.22 1.75 -12.27
N GLU A 188 10.97 0.92 -11.54
CA GLU A 188 11.61 1.32 -10.28
C GLU A 188 12.52 2.55 -10.47
N GLY A 189 13.34 2.56 -11.54
CA GLY A 189 14.20 3.71 -11.83
C GLY A 189 13.43 4.97 -12.25
N GLN A 190 12.39 4.84 -13.08
CA GLN A 190 11.50 5.96 -13.42
C GLN A 190 10.80 6.54 -12.20
N PHE A 191 10.29 5.68 -11.31
CA PHE A 191 9.70 6.06 -10.05
C PHE A 191 10.69 6.83 -9.16
N ARG A 192 11.94 6.36 -9.04
CA ARG A 192 12.99 7.09 -8.29
C ARG A 192 13.31 8.45 -8.89
N ALA A 193 13.29 8.59 -10.22
CA ALA A 193 13.45 9.89 -10.87
C ALA A 193 12.29 10.83 -10.53
N LEU A 194 11.03 10.37 -10.57
CA LEU A 194 9.87 11.17 -10.13
C LEU A 194 10.02 11.60 -8.67
N VAL A 195 10.44 10.70 -7.78
CA VAL A 195 10.67 11.01 -6.37
C VAL A 195 11.76 12.08 -6.23
N ARG A 196 12.90 11.91 -6.89
CA ARG A 196 14.02 12.87 -6.85
C ARG A 196 13.58 14.26 -7.31
N ASP A 197 12.86 14.33 -8.43
CA ASP A 197 12.58 15.60 -9.11
C ASP A 197 11.38 16.33 -8.52
N LEU A 198 10.36 15.60 -8.05
CA LEU A 198 9.07 16.18 -7.69
C LEU A 198 8.82 16.22 -6.19
N MET A 199 9.32 15.26 -5.40
CA MET A 199 9.02 15.23 -3.95
C MET A 199 9.52 16.42 -3.12
N PRO A 200 10.50 17.25 -3.54
CA PRO A 200 10.78 18.50 -2.83
C PRO A 200 9.56 19.42 -2.65
N GLN A 201 8.53 19.31 -3.49
CA GLN A 201 7.28 20.06 -3.35
C GLN A 201 6.25 19.41 -2.41
N GLY A 202 6.56 18.22 -1.86
CA GLY A 202 5.69 17.44 -0.99
C GLY A 202 4.85 16.39 -1.73
N LEU A 203 4.39 15.36 -1.00
CA LEU A 203 3.68 14.22 -1.60
C LEU A 203 2.32 14.63 -2.19
N ALA A 204 1.54 15.42 -1.45
CA ALA A 204 0.21 15.83 -1.90
C ALA A 204 0.31 16.65 -3.19
N ALA A 205 1.17 17.66 -3.22
CA ALA A 205 1.39 18.48 -4.42
C ALA A 205 1.92 17.65 -5.59
N THR A 206 2.84 16.70 -5.36
CA THR A 206 3.35 15.78 -6.38
C THR A 206 2.27 14.86 -6.93
N SER A 207 1.46 14.28 -6.04
CA SER A 207 0.42 13.35 -6.43
C SER A 207 -0.65 14.02 -7.27
N HIS A 208 -1.07 15.24 -6.88
CA HIS A 208 -1.97 16.05 -7.68
C HIS A 208 -1.34 16.46 -9.01
N ALA A 209 -0.08 16.90 -9.03
CA ALA A 209 0.58 17.27 -10.28
C ALA A 209 0.63 16.12 -11.30
N ILE A 210 0.92 14.90 -10.84
CA ILE A 210 0.89 13.70 -11.69
C ILE A 210 -0.53 13.37 -12.11
N HIS A 211 -1.49 13.36 -11.17
CA HIS A 211 -2.88 13.01 -11.45
C HIS A 211 -3.55 13.98 -12.45
N ASP A 212 -3.26 15.27 -12.32
CA ASP A 212 -3.84 16.32 -13.16
C ASP A 212 -3.13 16.48 -14.52
N GLY A 213 -2.14 15.63 -14.85
CA GLY A 213 -1.38 15.71 -16.10
C GLY A 213 -0.48 16.95 -16.21
N ARG A 214 -0.01 17.48 -15.07
CA ARG A 214 0.86 18.67 -15.00
C ARG A 214 2.35 18.36 -14.98
N VAL A 215 2.74 17.08 -14.97
CA VAL A 215 4.13 16.64 -15.02
C VAL A 215 4.54 16.35 -16.46
N VAL A 216 5.74 16.80 -16.84
CA VAL A 216 6.34 16.50 -18.15
C VAL A 216 7.73 15.90 -18.00
N ASP A 217 8.16 15.17 -19.03
CA ASP A 217 9.55 14.74 -19.20
C ASP A 217 10.45 15.85 -19.81
N GLU A 218 11.71 15.53 -20.06
CA GLU A 218 12.68 16.45 -20.69
C GLU A 218 12.30 16.90 -22.10
N GLN A 219 11.49 16.10 -22.80
CA GLN A 219 11.02 16.40 -24.15
C GLN A 219 9.77 17.30 -24.13
N GLY A 220 9.22 17.57 -22.95
CA GLY A 220 8.00 18.36 -22.77
C GLY A 220 6.71 17.54 -22.91
N GLU A 221 6.82 16.21 -23.04
CA GLU A 221 5.68 15.31 -23.14
C GLU A 221 5.06 15.06 -21.77
N ILE A 222 3.73 14.97 -21.71
CA ILE A 222 3.01 14.76 -20.44
C ILE A 222 3.32 13.36 -19.92
N PHE A 223 3.81 13.29 -18.68
CA PHE A 223 3.97 12.04 -17.98
C PHE A 223 2.62 11.53 -17.46
N GLU A 224 2.27 10.31 -17.84
CA GLU A 224 1.08 9.61 -17.37
C GLU A 224 1.48 8.52 -16.36
N TRP A 225 0.88 8.54 -15.17
CA TRP A 225 1.06 7.48 -14.19
C TRP A 225 0.38 6.19 -14.65
N LYS A 226 1.16 5.12 -14.77
CA LYS A 226 0.66 3.78 -15.09
C LYS A 226 0.92 2.84 -13.90
N PRO A 227 -0.12 2.23 -13.32
CA PRO A 227 0.06 1.28 -12.22
C PRO A 227 0.90 0.07 -12.65
N HIS A 228 1.87 -0.32 -11.82
CA HIS A 228 2.74 -1.48 -12.05
C HIS A 228 2.93 -2.26 -10.75
N HIS A 229 3.33 -3.53 -10.85
CA HIS A 229 3.56 -4.38 -9.68
C HIS A 229 4.72 -3.87 -8.82
N GLN A 230 4.39 -3.47 -7.59
CA GLN A 230 5.34 -3.38 -6.48
C GLN A 230 5.26 -4.65 -5.64
N VAL A 231 6.40 -5.16 -5.22
CA VAL A 231 6.49 -6.41 -4.48
C VAL A 231 7.40 -6.30 -3.28
N PHE A 232 7.00 -6.99 -2.21
CA PHE A 232 7.81 -7.23 -1.03
C PHE A 232 8.22 -8.70 -1.03
N PRO A 233 9.51 -9.01 -1.24
CA PRO A 233 9.99 -10.39 -1.33
C PRO A 233 10.08 -11.07 0.03
N LEU A 234 9.53 -12.28 0.16
CA LEU A 234 9.48 -13.04 1.41
C LEU A 234 10.59 -14.10 1.47
N THR A 235 10.87 -14.77 0.35
CA THR A 235 11.84 -15.88 0.26
C THR A 235 13.25 -15.41 -0.11
N PRO A 236 14.31 -16.18 0.21
CA PRO A 236 15.67 -15.84 -0.21
C PRO A 236 15.82 -15.61 -1.72
N ASP A 237 15.18 -16.45 -2.54
CA ASP A 237 15.28 -16.37 -4.01
C ASP A 237 14.63 -15.10 -4.57
N THR A 238 13.45 -14.74 -4.06
CA THR A 238 12.76 -13.50 -4.48
C THR A 238 13.50 -12.25 -3.97
N LYS A 239 14.15 -12.32 -2.81
CA LYS A 239 15.04 -11.24 -2.31
C LYS A 239 16.29 -11.09 -3.17
N ALA A 240 16.90 -12.20 -3.57
CA ALA A 240 18.11 -12.22 -4.38
C ALA A 240 17.92 -11.55 -5.75
N HIS A 241 16.72 -11.69 -6.35
CA HIS A 241 16.38 -11.03 -7.62
C HIS A 241 16.67 -9.52 -7.60
N PHE A 242 16.23 -8.82 -6.54
CA PHE A 242 16.46 -7.39 -6.37
C PHE A 242 17.92 -7.06 -6.07
N GLY A 243 18.74 -8.02 -5.65
CA GLY A 243 20.17 -7.84 -5.42
C GLY A 243 21.03 -8.00 -6.68
N THR A 244 20.46 -8.47 -7.78
CA THR A 244 21.23 -8.76 -9.00
C THR A 244 21.82 -7.52 -9.67
N ASP A 245 22.99 -7.69 -10.26
CA ASP A 245 23.67 -6.65 -11.04
C ASP A 245 22.80 -6.11 -12.18
N GLU A 246 22.07 -6.99 -12.86
CA GLU A 246 21.18 -6.63 -13.97
C GLU A 246 20.07 -5.70 -13.50
N TYR A 247 19.34 -6.08 -12.46
CA TYR A 247 18.28 -5.26 -11.88
C TYR A 247 18.85 -3.90 -11.43
N GLN A 248 19.94 -3.91 -10.66
CA GLN A 248 20.51 -2.68 -10.10
C GLN A 248 21.05 -1.73 -11.17
N LYS A 249 21.72 -2.24 -12.21
CA LYS A 249 22.21 -1.42 -13.33
C LYS A 249 21.06 -0.79 -14.11
N MET A 250 19.99 -1.54 -14.37
CA MET A 250 18.83 -1.02 -15.09
C MET A 250 18.07 0.05 -14.29
N VAL A 251 17.91 -0.14 -12.98
CA VAL A 251 17.33 0.89 -12.08
C VAL A 251 18.15 2.17 -12.15
N GLN A 252 19.48 2.07 -11.95
CA GLN A 252 20.37 3.23 -11.95
C GLN A 252 20.41 3.94 -13.31
N TYR A 253 20.45 3.17 -14.40
CA TYR A 253 20.40 3.72 -15.75
C TYR A 253 19.10 4.50 -15.97
N SER A 254 17.96 3.90 -15.64
CA SER A 254 16.64 4.51 -15.82
C SER A 254 16.48 5.76 -14.96
N GLU A 255 16.84 5.69 -13.67
CA GLU A 255 16.80 6.84 -12.75
C GLU A 255 17.66 8.01 -13.26
N ARG A 256 18.83 7.73 -13.84
CA ARG A 256 19.71 8.76 -14.41
C ARG A 256 19.21 9.31 -15.74
N THR A 257 18.46 8.54 -16.50
CA THR A 257 17.97 8.91 -17.83
C THR A 257 16.73 9.79 -17.74
N PHE A 258 15.77 9.44 -16.87
CA PHE A 258 14.55 10.22 -16.75
C PHE A 258 14.77 11.51 -15.95
N ARG A 259 14.25 12.63 -16.44
CA ARG A 259 13.96 13.82 -15.63
C ARG A 259 12.52 14.22 -15.80
N PHE A 260 11.97 14.78 -14.73
CA PHE A 260 10.61 15.30 -14.71
C PHE A 260 10.56 16.71 -14.15
N SER A 261 9.56 17.48 -14.58
CA SER A 261 9.26 18.79 -14.02
C SER A 261 7.76 19.05 -14.03
N THR A 262 7.29 19.96 -13.18
CA THR A 262 5.91 20.45 -13.22
C THR A 262 5.81 21.62 -14.19
N LYS A 263 4.78 21.64 -15.04
CA LYS A 263 4.46 22.83 -15.84
C LYS A 263 4.13 23.98 -14.89
N ASN A 264 4.85 25.09 -15.00
CA ASN A 264 4.43 26.34 -14.36
C ASN A 264 3.07 26.73 -14.94
N SER A 265 2.10 26.97 -14.05
CA SER A 265 0.77 27.47 -14.40
C SER A 265 0.84 28.91 -14.91
#